data_AF-A0A0S8DWI5-F1
#
_entry.id   AF-A0A0S8DWI5-F1
#
_cell.length_a   1.000
_cell.length_b   1.000
_cell.length_c   1.000
_cell.angle_alpha   90.00
_cell.angle_beta   90.00
_cell.angle_gamma   90.00
#
_symmetry.space_group_name_H-M   'P 1'
#
loop_
_entity.id
_entity.type
_entity.pdbx_description
1 polymer ?
#
loop_
_entity_poly.entity_id
_entity_poly.type
_entity_poly.pdbx_seq_one_letter_code
_entity_poly.pdbx_strand_id
1 'polypeptide(L)'
;MKKQAHSLRQDLRRAFDALAFANAGEMLPDSSKDKILAGAKPRRLARPQVQPAPPPARRKRIALAVDGRIRVGALRYALGAAARFDADLEILTNLREAEVNAAMARELGRGAFRWDVIQVGADLLAGITEHARRQANTLFVVTSAQDALTERYVAARPSVQVPWLVVSDDLRAA
;
A
#
# COMPACT_ATOMS: atom_id res chain seq x y z
N MET A 1 0.51 -39.59 -38.31
CA MET A 1 0.18 -38.20 -37.91
C MET A 1 0.49 -38.03 -36.42
N LYS A 2 1.54 -37.27 -36.02
CA LYS A 2 1.84 -36.81 -34.63
C LYS A 2 3.24 -36.14 -34.57
N LYS A 3 3.40 -34.88 -35.02
CA LYS A 3 4.62 -34.05 -34.79
C LYS A 3 4.34 -32.54 -34.84
N GLN A 4 3.36 -32.03 -34.10
CA GLN A 4 3.07 -30.57 -34.11
C GLN A 4 2.93 -29.90 -32.73
N ALA A 5 2.92 -30.64 -31.61
CA ALA A 5 2.75 -30.02 -30.28
C ALA A 5 4.05 -29.53 -29.63
N HIS A 6 5.23 -29.93 -30.13
CA HIS A 6 6.51 -29.63 -29.48
C HIS A 6 7.17 -28.31 -29.95
N SER A 7 6.83 -27.80 -31.15
CA SER A 7 7.45 -26.56 -31.66
C SER A 7 6.82 -25.30 -31.07
N LEU A 8 5.50 -25.27 -30.86
CA LEU A 8 4.81 -24.04 -30.40
C LEU A 8 5.29 -23.55 -29.03
N ARG A 9 5.55 -24.48 -28.09
CA ARG A 9 6.06 -24.12 -26.76
C ARG A 9 7.49 -23.60 -26.81
N GLN A 10 8.30 -24.10 -27.76
CA GLN A 10 9.67 -23.66 -27.96
C GLN A 10 9.73 -22.31 -28.68
N ASP A 11 8.80 -22.08 -29.61
CA ASP A 11 8.64 -20.81 -30.34
C ASP A 11 8.10 -19.72 -29.42
N LEU A 12 7.10 -20.02 -28.58
CA LEU A 12 6.63 -19.11 -27.54
C LEU A 12 7.73 -18.79 -26.53
N ARG A 13 8.50 -19.79 -26.10
CA ARG A 13 9.62 -19.56 -25.19
C ARG A 13 10.69 -18.67 -25.83
N ARG A 14 11.02 -18.89 -27.10
CA ARG A 14 11.92 -17.99 -27.85
C ARG A 14 11.36 -16.58 -27.98
N ALA A 15 10.06 -16.43 -28.21
CA ALA A 15 9.42 -15.12 -28.30
C ALA A 15 9.44 -14.38 -26.96
N PHE A 16 9.14 -15.06 -25.85
CA PHE A 16 9.23 -14.49 -24.50
C PHE A 16 10.67 -14.18 -24.08
N ASP A 17 11.62 -15.05 -24.41
CA ASP A 17 13.04 -14.82 -24.16
C ASP A 17 13.52 -13.60 -24.97
N ALA A 18 13.14 -13.49 -26.26
CA ALA A 18 13.47 -12.34 -27.09
C ALA A 18 12.84 -11.03 -26.58
N LEU A 19 11.60 -11.07 -26.08
CA LEU A 19 10.94 -9.91 -25.46
C LEU A 19 11.65 -9.48 -24.17
N ALA A 20 12.07 -10.45 -23.35
CA ALA A 20 12.81 -10.20 -22.13
C ALA A 20 14.21 -9.61 -22.41
N PHE A 21 14.89 -10.07 -23.47
CA PHE A 21 16.18 -9.51 -23.89
C PHE A 21 16.05 -8.12 -24.53
N ALA A 22 14.97 -7.84 -25.26
CA ALA A 22 14.70 -6.50 -25.80
C ALA A 22 14.46 -5.48 -24.66
N ASN A 23 13.73 -5.87 -23.63
CA ASN A 23 13.47 -5.02 -22.47
C ASN A 23 14.72 -4.81 -21.58
N ALA A 24 15.62 -5.80 -21.54
CA ALA A 24 16.89 -5.71 -20.81
C ALA A 24 17.91 -4.75 -21.45
N GLY A 25 17.77 -4.43 -22.74
CA GLY A 25 18.62 -3.43 -23.42
C GLY A 25 18.39 -2.00 -22.93
N GLU A 26 17.17 -1.67 -22.49
CA GLU A 26 16.82 -0.35 -21.97
C GLU A 26 17.32 -0.13 -20.54
N MET A 27 17.48 -1.19 -19.74
CA MET A 27 17.88 -1.11 -18.32
C MET A 27 19.40 -1.16 -18.06
N LEU A 28 20.24 -1.12 -19.11
CA LEU A 28 21.68 -1.00 -18.94
C LEU A 28 22.05 0.45 -18.58
N PRO A 29 22.90 0.68 -17.55
CA PRO A 29 23.48 2.00 -17.29
C PRO A 29 24.22 2.48 -18.53
N ASP A 30 24.20 3.79 -18.81
CA ASP A 30 24.72 4.37 -20.07
C ASP A 30 26.18 3.96 -20.36
N SER A 31 27.00 3.80 -19.32
CA SER A 31 28.39 3.33 -19.40
C SER A 31 28.57 1.90 -19.96
N SER A 32 27.51 1.09 -19.95
CA SER A 32 27.48 -0.27 -20.50
C SER A 32 26.94 -0.30 -21.93
N LYS A 33 26.15 0.69 -22.35
CA LYS A 33 25.66 0.84 -23.73
C LYS A 33 26.79 1.23 -24.68
N ASP A 34 27.67 2.14 -24.25
CA ASP A 34 28.84 2.57 -25.04
C ASP A 34 29.81 1.43 -25.37
N LYS A 35 30.00 0.47 -24.45
CA LYS A 35 30.87 -0.69 -24.68
C LYS A 35 30.31 -1.69 -25.70
N ILE A 36 28.99 -1.73 -25.86
CA ILE A 36 28.32 -2.63 -26.82
C ILE A 36 28.31 -2.02 -28.21
N LEU A 37 28.15 -0.70 -28.32
CA LEU A 37 28.21 0.03 -29.59
C LEU A 37 29.65 0.13 -30.15
N ALA A 38 30.69 0.11 -29.29
CA ALA A 38 32.09 0.21 -29.70
C ALA A 38 32.70 -1.07 -30.34
N GLY A 39 31.90 -2.06 -30.72
CA GLY A 39 32.34 -3.18 -31.56
C GLY A 39 33.29 -4.19 -30.90
N ALA A 40 33.35 -4.24 -29.56
CA ALA A 40 34.13 -5.26 -28.87
C ALA A 40 33.46 -6.64 -29.01
N LYS A 41 34.21 -7.62 -29.55
CA LYS A 41 33.77 -9.02 -29.73
C LYS A 41 33.07 -9.54 -28.47
N PRO A 42 31.96 -10.32 -28.60
CA PRO A 42 31.16 -10.76 -27.47
C PRO A 42 31.96 -11.74 -26.61
N ARG A 43 32.67 -11.21 -25.61
CA ARG A 43 33.22 -12.01 -24.52
C ARG A 43 32.01 -12.58 -23.80
N ARG A 44 31.90 -13.91 -23.70
CA ARG A 44 30.84 -14.63 -22.95
C ARG A 44 30.54 -13.84 -21.68
N LEU A 45 29.44 -13.10 -21.69
CA LEU A 45 28.97 -12.37 -20.52
C LEU A 45 28.68 -13.44 -19.48
N ALA A 46 29.33 -13.31 -18.31
CA ALA A 46 28.99 -14.12 -17.16
C ALA A 46 27.46 -14.05 -16.99
N ARG A 47 26.83 -15.21 -16.74
CA ARG A 47 25.38 -15.27 -16.47
C ARG A 47 25.04 -14.11 -15.54
N PRO A 48 24.03 -13.27 -15.88
CA PRO A 48 23.61 -12.20 -14.98
C PRO A 48 23.41 -12.84 -13.62
N GLN A 49 24.16 -12.42 -12.61
CA GLN A 49 23.82 -12.75 -11.25
C GLN A 49 22.41 -12.20 -11.09
N VAL A 50 21.44 -13.11 -10.99
CA VAL A 50 20.06 -12.77 -10.65
C VAL A 50 20.17 -12.12 -9.28
N GLN A 51 20.22 -10.79 -9.26
CA GLN A 51 20.08 -10.06 -8.02
C GLN A 51 18.73 -10.51 -7.46
N PRO A 52 18.66 -10.97 -6.20
CA PRO A 52 17.39 -11.31 -5.60
C PRO A 52 16.45 -10.13 -5.82
N ALA A 53 15.25 -10.42 -6.34
CA ALA A 53 14.25 -9.40 -6.57
C ALA A 53 14.15 -8.54 -5.29
N PRO A 54 14.16 -7.20 -5.39
CA PRO A 54 13.99 -6.37 -4.23
C PRO A 54 12.75 -6.85 -3.46
N PRO A 55 12.81 -6.90 -2.11
CA PRO A 55 11.68 -7.37 -1.32
C PRO A 55 10.42 -6.61 -1.77
N PRO A 56 9.26 -7.29 -1.86
CA PRO A 56 8.04 -6.66 -2.35
C PRO A 56 7.82 -5.36 -1.57
N ALA A 57 7.56 -4.27 -2.30
CA ALA A 57 7.31 -2.98 -1.70
C ALA A 57 6.23 -3.14 -0.63
N ARG A 58 6.51 -2.69 0.61
CA ARG A 58 5.53 -2.75 1.69
C ARG A 58 4.27 -2.02 1.23
N ARG A 59 3.11 -2.69 1.31
CA ARG A 59 1.82 -2.09 0.92
C ARG A 59 1.60 -0.80 1.68
N LYS A 60 1.09 0.23 0.99
CA LYS A 60 0.73 1.50 1.62
C LYS A 60 -0.41 1.25 2.60
N ARG A 61 -0.42 1.98 3.71
CA ARG A 61 -1.44 1.86 4.75
C ARG A 61 -2.07 3.21 5.01
N ILE A 62 -3.38 3.22 5.24
CA ILE A 62 -4.10 4.37 5.78
C ILE A 62 -4.70 3.92 7.09
N ALA A 63 -4.46 4.70 8.14
CA ALA A 63 -5.01 4.40 9.46
C ALA A 63 -6.27 5.23 9.70
N LEU A 64 -7.34 4.61 10.17
CA LEU A 64 -8.52 5.28 10.72
C LEU A 64 -8.49 5.14 12.24
N ALA A 65 -8.30 6.26 12.93
CA ALA A 65 -8.36 6.32 14.38
C ALA A 65 -9.80 6.48 14.84
N VAL A 66 -10.24 5.63 15.78
CA VAL A 66 -11.62 5.62 16.27
C VAL A 66 -11.63 5.53 17.79
N ASP A 67 -12.24 6.53 18.42
CA ASP A 67 -12.47 6.57 19.86
C ASP A 67 -13.96 6.42 20.17
N GLY A 68 -14.38 5.23 20.65
CA GLY A 68 -15.73 4.98 21.14
C GLY A 68 -16.88 4.91 20.11
N ARG A 69 -16.85 5.64 18.98
CA ARG A 69 -17.81 5.44 17.87
C ARG A 69 -17.22 5.78 16.52
N ILE A 70 -17.47 4.91 15.54
CA ILE A 70 -17.10 5.14 14.15
C ILE A 70 -17.97 6.25 13.56
N ARG A 71 -17.33 7.33 13.10
CA ARG A 71 -17.99 8.39 12.33
C ARG A 71 -18.03 8.04 10.86
N VAL A 72 -19.22 8.15 10.27
CA VAL A 72 -19.46 7.70 8.89
C VAL A 72 -18.65 8.53 7.89
N GLY A 73 -18.55 9.86 8.02
CA GLY A 73 -17.79 10.65 7.05
C GLY A 73 -16.28 10.40 7.15
N ALA A 74 -15.73 10.25 8.35
CA ALA A 74 -14.33 9.85 8.53
C ALA A 74 -14.05 8.44 7.94
N LEU A 75 -14.96 7.49 8.14
CA LEU A 75 -14.86 6.15 7.56
C LEU A 75 -14.95 6.20 6.02
N ARG A 76 -15.93 6.91 5.45
CA ARG A 76 -16.08 7.07 4.00
C ARG A 76 -14.86 7.73 3.37
N TYR A 77 -14.32 8.76 4.03
CA TYR A 77 -13.09 9.40 3.58
C TYR A 77 -11.92 8.42 3.58
N ALA A 78 -11.72 7.68 4.67
CA ALA A 78 -10.65 6.69 4.79
C ALA A 78 -10.78 5.59 3.72
N LEU A 79 -12.00 5.11 3.45
CA LEU A 79 -12.29 4.13 2.40
C LEU A 79 -12.01 4.68 1.00
N GLY A 80 -12.49 5.89 0.69
CA GLY A 80 -12.24 6.54 -0.60
C GLY A 80 -10.75 6.80 -0.83
N ALA A 81 -10.04 7.17 0.24
CA ALA A 81 -8.60 7.34 0.18
C ALA A 81 -7.85 6.01 0.01
N ALA A 82 -8.23 4.96 0.74
CA ALA A 82 -7.66 3.62 0.59
C ALA A 82 -7.79 3.11 -0.85
N ALA A 83 -8.97 3.27 -1.46
CA ALA A 83 -9.19 2.93 -2.86
C ALA A 83 -8.32 3.78 -3.82
N ARG A 84 -8.24 5.09 -3.59
CA ARG A 84 -7.48 6.01 -4.46
C ARG A 84 -5.97 5.78 -4.42
N PHE A 85 -5.44 5.40 -3.26
CA PHE A 85 -4.01 5.20 -3.04
C PHE A 85 -3.54 3.75 -3.23
N ASP A 86 -4.46 2.82 -3.54
CA ASP A 86 -4.22 1.37 -3.51
C ASP A 86 -3.55 0.96 -2.18
N ALA A 87 -4.16 1.38 -1.08
CA ALA A 87 -3.67 1.21 0.27
C ALA A 87 -4.58 0.29 1.08
N ASP A 88 -3.99 -0.47 2.00
CA ASP A 88 -4.73 -1.24 3.00
C ASP A 88 -5.26 -0.28 4.08
N LEU A 89 -6.47 -0.52 4.59
CA LEU A 89 -7.08 0.27 5.66
C LEU A 89 -6.87 -0.40 7.02
N GLU A 90 -6.28 0.31 7.98
CA GLU A 90 -6.14 -0.17 9.35
C GLU A 90 -7.05 0.65 10.27
N ILE A 91 -7.91 -0.02 11.04
CA ILE A 91 -8.81 0.65 11.99
C ILE A 91 -8.20 0.53 13.38
N LEU A 92 -7.67 1.64 13.88
CA LEU A 92 -7.03 1.75 15.19
C LEU A 92 -8.07 2.18 16.23
N THR A 93 -8.48 1.26 17.10
CA THR A 93 -9.60 1.51 18.01
C THR A 93 -9.50 0.76 19.33
N ASN A 94 -10.26 1.26 20.32
CA ASN A 94 -10.59 0.58 21.58
C ASN A 94 -11.94 -0.18 21.52
N LEU A 95 -12.65 -0.10 20.39
CA LEU A 95 -13.94 -0.76 20.17
C LEU A 95 -13.78 -2.25 19.93
N ARG A 96 -14.82 -3.03 20.24
CA ARG A 96 -14.81 -4.46 19.91
C ARG A 96 -14.88 -4.64 18.40
N GLU A 97 -14.20 -5.66 17.90
CA GLU A 97 -14.16 -5.98 16.47
C GLU A 97 -15.56 -6.12 15.84
N ALA A 98 -16.53 -6.67 16.58
CA ALA A 98 -17.91 -6.80 16.14
C ALA A 98 -18.59 -5.44 15.81
N GLU A 99 -18.30 -4.39 16.59
CA GLU A 99 -18.84 -3.05 16.37
C GLU A 99 -18.24 -2.43 15.10
N VAL A 100 -16.95 -2.66 14.88
CA VAL A 100 -16.25 -2.23 13.67
C VAL A 100 -16.79 -2.96 12.44
N ASN A 101 -16.92 -4.29 12.52
CA ASN A 101 -17.47 -5.14 11.47
C ASN A 101 -18.88 -4.69 11.06
N ALA A 102 -19.73 -4.33 12.03
CA ALA A 102 -21.08 -3.84 11.76
C ALA A 102 -21.08 -2.49 11.02
N ALA A 103 -20.22 -1.55 11.42
CA ALA A 103 -20.08 -0.26 10.72
C ALA A 103 -19.52 -0.45 9.30
N MET A 104 -18.52 -1.31 9.16
CA MET A 104 -17.90 -1.65 7.88
C MET A 104 -18.91 -2.30 6.93
N ALA A 105 -19.69 -3.26 7.39
CA ALA A 105 -20.71 -3.93 6.59
C ALA A 105 -21.78 -2.96 6.03
N ARG A 106 -22.07 -1.87 6.73
CA ARG A 106 -23.03 -0.83 6.28
C ARG A 106 -22.46 0.06 5.19
N GLU A 107 -21.19 0.42 5.27
CA GLU A 107 -20.55 1.36 4.34
C GLU A 107 -19.93 0.65 3.12
N LEU A 108 -19.64 -0.64 3.24
CA LEU A 108 -18.92 -1.39 2.22
C LEU A 108 -19.88 -2.16 1.32
N GLY A 109 -20.33 -1.48 0.27
CA GLY A 109 -20.94 -2.15 -0.87
C GLY A 109 -19.87 -2.93 -1.65
N ARG A 110 -19.84 -4.26 -1.50
CA ARG A 110 -19.12 -5.28 -2.32
C ARG A 110 -17.74 -4.91 -2.93
N GLY A 111 -16.99 -4.00 -2.32
CA GLY A 111 -15.62 -3.69 -2.73
C GLY A 111 -14.65 -4.73 -2.19
N ALA A 112 -13.64 -5.09 -2.98
CA ALA A 112 -12.53 -5.94 -2.53
C ALA A 112 -11.37 -5.07 -2.01
N PHE A 113 -11.56 -4.39 -0.88
CA PHE A 113 -10.48 -3.67 -0.17
C PHE A 113 -10.02 -4.53 1.00
N ARG A 114 -8.72 -4.53 1.28
CA ARG A 114 -8.17 -5.19 2.47
C ARG A 114 -8.22 -4.20 3.62
N TRP A 115 -8.72 -4.68 4.74
CA TRP A 115 -8.78 -3.91 5.96
C TRP A 115 -8.56 -4.82 7.16
N ASP A 116 -8.09 -4.22 8.25
CA ASP A 116 -7.81 -4.92 9.49
C ASP A 116 -8.19 -4.06 10.69
N VAL A 117 -8.55 -4.70 11.81
CA VAL A 117 -8.87 -4.03 13.08
C VAL A 117 -7.70 -4.20 14.02
N ILE A 118 -7.09 -3.09 14.39
CA ILE A 118 -5.95 -3.05 15.30
C ILE A 118 -6.44 -2.49 16.62
N GLN A 119 -6.55 -3.40 17.60
CA GLN A 119 -6.90 -3.05 18.97
C GLN A 119 -5.77 -2.24 19.59
N VAL A 120 -6.11 -1.03 20.00
CA VAL A 120 -5.20 -0.12 20.69
C VAL A 120 -5.57 -0.11 22.16
N GLY A 121 -4.56 -0.12 23.03
CA GLY A 121 -4.76 -0.13 24.49
C GLY A 121 -5.51 1.10 25.02
N ALA A 122 -5.66 1.18 26.35
CA ALA A 122 -6.47 2.21 27.02
C ALA A 122 -6.06 3.65 26.66
N ASP A 123 -4.77 3.92 26.41
CA ASP A 123 -4.33 5.19 25.85
C ASP A 123 -4.26 5.12 24.32
N LEU A 124 -5.38 5.45 23.69
CA LEU A 124 -5.56 5.42 22.24
C LEU A 124 -4.53 6.30 21.50
N LEU A 125 -4.24 7.50 22.01
CA LEU A 125 -3.32 8.43 21.34
C LEU A 125 -1.88 7.90 21.35
N ALA A 126 -1.43 7.40 22.49
CA ALA A 126 -0.10 6.80 22.62
C ALA A 126 0.03 5.55 21.74
N GLY A 127 -1.00 4.69 21.73
CA GLY A 127 -0.97 3.48 20.93
C GLY A 127 -1.05 3.74 19.42
N ILE A 128 -1.84 4.70 18.95
CA ILE A 128 -1.84 5.14 17.54
C ILE A 128 -0.46 5.70 17.16
N THR A 129 0.12 6.53 18.02
CA THR A 129 1.44 7.14 17.78
C THR A 129 2.51 6.06 17.65
N GLU A 130 2.51 5.09 18.55
CA GLU A 130 3.45 3.97 18.51
C GLU A 130 3.25 3.10 17.27
N HIS A 131 2.00 2.82 16.92
CA HIS A 131 1.68 2.07 15.70
C HIS A 131 2.17 2.78 14.43
N ALA A 132 1.91 4.09 14.32
CA ALA A 132 2.37 4.91 13.22
C ALA A 132 3.91 4.97 13.11
N ARG A 133 4.63 4.93 14.24
CA ARG A 133 6.10 4.86 14.26
C ARG A 133 6.63 3.51 13.76
N ARG A 134 5.95 2.41 14.10
CA ARG A 134 6.36 1.05 13.68
C ARG A 134 6.08 0.78 12.21
N GLN A 135 4.98 1.32 11.68
CA GLN A 135 4.57 1.13 10.29
C GLN A 135 5.08 2.29 9.42
N ALA A 136 6.32 2.19 8.94
CA ALA A 136 6.96 3.20 8.07
C ALA A 136 6.22 3.46 6.73
N ASN A 137 5.20 2.67 6.42
CA ASN A 137 4.39 2.69 5.20
C ASN A 137 2.96 3.24 5.43
N THR A 138 2.69 3.81 6.61
CA THR A 138 1.45 4.55 6.89
C THR A 138 1.52 5.93 6.24
N LEU A 139 0.60 6.20 5.31
CA LEU A 139 0.55 7.47 4.58
C LEU A 139 0.06 8.62 5.46
N PHE A 140 -1.02 8.39 6.20
CA PHE A 140 -1.63 9.33 7.14
C PHE A 140 -2.62 8.62 8.07
N VAL A 141 -2.97 9.30 9.16
CA VAL A 141 -4.01 8.90 10.10
C VAL A 141 -5.25 9.78 9.88
N VAL A 142 -6.41 9.17 9.73
CA VAL A 142 -7.71 9.83 9.62
C VAL A 142 -8.39 9.79 10.98
N THR A 143 -8.92 10.92 11.44
CA THR A 143 -9.74 11.03 12.65
C THR A 143 -10.94 11.93 12.37
N SER A 144 -12.03 11.81 13.14
CA SER A 144 -13.13 12.76 13.04
C SER A 144 -12.87 14.02 13.85
N ALA A 145 -13.28 15.18 13.32
CA ALA A 145 -13.34 16.43 14.07
C ALA A 145 -14.22 16.34 15.33
N GLN A 146 -15.15 15.39 15.37
CA GLN A 146 -16.09 15.19 16.47
C GLN A 146 -15.58 14.24 17.56
N ASP A 147 -14.37 13.69 17.40
CA ASP A 147 -13.80 12.76 18.38
C ASP A 147 -12.85 13.51 19.32
N ALA A 148 -12.98 13.25 20.63
CA ALA A 148 -12.13 13.84 21.67
C ALA A 148 -10.63 13.52 21.44
N LEU A 149 -10.33 12.43 20.73
CA LEU A 149 -8.99 12.09 20.28
C LEU A 149 -8.34 13.22 19.48
N THR A 150 -9.10 13.92 18.64
CA THR A 150 -8.58 15.02 17.81
C THR A 150 -8.12 16.19 18.66
N GLU A 151 -8.90 16.58 19.67
CA GLU A 151 -8.51 17.62 20.62
C GLU A 151 -7.25 17.22 21.40
N ARG A 152 -7.20 15.96 21.87
CA ARG A 152 -6.04 15.41 22.57
C ARG A 152 -4.79 15.42 21.69
N TYR A 153 -4.91 15.05 20.42
CA TYR A 153 -3.80 15.09 19.47
C TYR A 153 -3.28 16.52 19.24
N VAL A 154 -4.19 17.47 19.02
CA VAL A 154 -3.84 18.89 18.82
C VAL A 154 -3.17 19.49 20.06
N ALA A 155 -3.63 19.12 21.25
CA ALA A 155 -3.05 19.56 22.51
C ALA A 155 -1.67 18.94 22.77
N ALA A 156 -1.54 17.63 22.55
CA ALA A 156 -0.29 16.90 22.81
C ALA A 156 0.82 17.21 21.81
N ARG A 157 0.46 17.61 20.57
CA ARG A 157 1.39 17.85 19.45
C ARG A 157 2.50 16.80 19.37
N PRO A 158 2.14 15.51 19.30
CA PRO A 158 3.14 14.46 19.36
C PRO A 158 4.06 14.58 18.13
N SER A 159 5.35 14.30 18.30
CA SER A 159 6.39 14.42 17.28
C SER A 159 6.30 13.38 16.14
N VAL A 160 5.10 12.87 15.88
CA VAL A 160 4.85 11.82 14.88
C VAL A 160 5.07 12.38 13.48
N GLN A 161 5.84 11.66 12.67
CA GLN A 161 6.16 12.06 11.29
C GLN A 161 5.04 11.76 10.29
N VAL A 162 3.94 11.16 10.74
CA VAL A 162 2.80 10.77 9.90
C VAL A 162 1.75 11.86 9.95
N PRO A 163 1.29 12.41 8.81
CA PRO A 163 0.23 13.41 8.78
C PRO A 163 -1.07 12.92 9.42
N TRP A 164 -1.76 13.80 10.14
CA TRP A 164 -3.10 13.57 10.66
C TRP A 164 -4.12 14.40 9.87
N LEU A 165 -5.12 13.71 9.34
CA LEU A 165 -6.23 14.29 8.61
C LEU A 165 -7.47 14.26 9.50
N VAL A 166 -8.00 15.46 9.77
CA VAL A 166 -9.22 15.63 10.54
C VAL A 166 -10.37 15.82 9.57
N VAL A 167 -11.37 14.95 9.65
CA VAL A 167 -12.56 14.99 8.78
C VAL A 167 -13.74 15.53 9.56
N SER A 168 -14.31 16.62 9.07
CA SER A 168 -15.58 17.16 9.56
C SER A 168 -16.74 16.59 8.75
N ASP A 169 -17.78 16.10 9.41
CA ASP A 169 -18.98 15.52 8.77
C ASP A 169 -19.90 16.59 8.12
N ASP A 170 -19.46 17.85 7.99
CA ASP A 170 -20.28 18.96 7.45
C ASP A 170 -20.57 18.88 5.94
N LEU A 171 -20.10 17.82 5.26
CA LEU A 171 -20.50 17.52 3.89
C LEU A 171 -21.88 16.86 3.88
N ARG A 172 -22.92 17.70 4.03
CA ARG A 172 -24.25 17.38 3.50
C ARG A 172 -24.09 17.03 2.03
N ALA A 173 -24.60 15.86 1.67
CA ALA A 173 -24.76 15.41 0.30
C ALA A 173 -25.36 16.54 -0.56
N ALA A 174 -24.59 16.98 -1.55
CA ALA A 174 -25.10 17.66 -2.73
C ALA A 174 -25.24 16.62 -3.84
#